data_AF-A0A1S1LSA5-F1
#
_entry.id   AF-A0A1S1LSA5-F1
#
_cell.length_a   1.000
_cell.length_b   1.000
_cell.length_c   1.000
_cell.angle_alpha   90.00
_cell.angle_beta   90.00
_cell.angle_gamma   90.00
#
_symmetry.space_group_name_H-M   'P 1'
#
loop_
_entity.id
_entity.type
_entity.pdbx_description
1 polymer ?
#
loop_
_entity_poly.entity_id
_entity_poly.type
_entity_poly.pdbx_seq_one_letter_code
_entity_poly.pdbx_strand_id
1 'polypeptide(L)'
;FTEVLPDGTWVDRGGAWIGPGQDRIYALMTEFGVAEYKQYTGGDAMMIVDGTTHRYRGTIPWSMSPWAIANLGAGLLEVIQMCKSIPLETPWSAKRAAQWDRVSVGHWLGTRIKSRKAREMLEMALAGTYTSAASETSMLWMLTQMASGGGPVFVISAKDGSQDARPVGGMGAIYRPIATELTEALHLSQPVRSIVQDADGVTVRADHLTVRARRVIVAVPLAIAGQIAYEPMLSVDRSLLHQRMPGGAVMKISVVYDEPFWRGDGLCGQSAAPGTPATLTIDACTDTGTPGIMCVITEGPAARALGRLDESARRAMVIRELVDRF
;
A
#
# COMPACT_ATOMS: atom_id res chain seq x y z
N PHE A 1 -13.99 -2.94 6.70
CA PHE A 1 -13.38 -3.00 5.35
C PHE A 1 -13.17 -4.42 4.84
N THR A 2 -13.22 -5.43 5.72
CA THR A 2 -13.39 -6.84 5.30
C THR A 2 -14.87 -7.09 5.05
N GLU A 3 -15.18 -7.62 3.88
CA GLU A 3 -16.51 -8.06 3.48
C GLU A 3 -16.58 -9.58 3.54
N VAL A 4 -17.74 -10.12 3.91
CA VAL A 4 -18.03 -11.55 3.87
C VAL A 4 -19.13 -11.75 2.85
N LEU A 5 -18.85 -12.58 1.84
CA LEU A 5 -19.77 -12.93 0.77
C LEU A 5 -20.81 -13.95 1.27
N PRO A 6 -21.93 -14.16 0.55
CA PRO A 6 -22.99 -15.06 0.99
C PRO A 6 -22.57 -16.51 1.24
N ASP A 7 -21.51 -16.97 0.57
CA ASP A 7 -20.92 -18.31 0.71
C ASP A 7 -19.94 -18.43 1.89
N GLY A 8 -19.73 -17.35 2.66
CA GLY A 8 -18.80 -17.27 3.77
C GLY A 8 -17.38 -16.85 3.38
N THR A 9 -17.07 -16.73 2.08
CA THR A 9 -15.79 -16.23 1.59
C THR A 9 -15.58 -14.79 2.04
N TRP A 10 -14.38 -14.42 2.50
CA TRP A 10 -14.08 -13.04 2.90
C TRP A 10 -13.07 -12.35 1.98
N VAL A 11 -13.27 -11.04 1.82
CA VAL A 11 -12.43 -10.17 0.99
C VAL A 11 -12.07 -8.91 1.77
N ASP A 12 -10.78 -8.63 1.91
CA ASP A 12 -10.30 -7.35 2.42
C ASP A 12 -10.29 -6.31 1.30
N ARG A 13 -11.18 -5.30 1.38
CA ARG A 13 -11.20 -4.17 0.44
C ARG A 13 -10.09 -3.14 0.69
N GLY A 14 -9.42 -3.21 1.85
CA GLY A 14 -8.32 -2.32 2.25
C GLY A 14 -6.96 -3.03 2.32
N GLY A 15 -6.12 -2.63 3.27
CA GLY A 15 -4.90 -3.38 3.63
C GLY A 15 -5.26 -4.82 4.04
N ALA A 16 -4.40 -5.78 3.71
CA ALA A 16 -4.69 -7.20 3.89
C ALA A 16 -3.49 -8.06 4.30
N TRP A 17 -2.28 -7.52 4.21
CA TRP A 17 -1.04 -8.27 4.42
C TRP A 17 -0.35 -7.86 5.71
N ILE A 18 0.36 -8.83 6.26
CA ILE A 18 1.28 -8.71 7.39
C ILE A 18 2.59 -9.43 7.03
N GLY A 19 3.67 -9.10 7.74
CA GLY A 19 4.99 -9.66 7.46
C GLY A 19 5.91 -9.64 8.67
N PRO A 20 6.98 -10.44 8.68
CA PRO A 20 7.89 -10.54 9.83
C PRO A 20 8.45 -9.18 10.25
N GLY A 21 8.62 -8.97 11.57
CA GLY A 21 9.05 -7.68 12.14
C GLY A 21 7.92 -6.66 12.35
N GLN A 22 6.69 -6.95 11.92
CA GLN A 22 5.51 -6.14 12.25
C GLN A 22 4.94 -6.53 13.63
N ASP A 23 5.77 -6.51 14.66
CA ASP A 23 5.49 -7.17 15.95
C ASP A 23 4.21 -6.68 16.64
N ARG A 24 3.85 -5.41 16.46
CA ARG A 24 2.66 -4.82 17.09
C ARG A 24 1.34 -5.39 16.55
N ILE A 25 1.26 -5.68 15.24
CA ILE A 25 0.05 -6.30 14.70
C ILE A 25 -0.02 -7.78 15.09
N TYR A 26 1.11 -8.48 15.16
CA TYR A 26 1.17 -9.85 15.69
C TYR A 26 0.78 -9.95 17.16
N ALA A 27 1.14 -8.96 17.98
CA ALA A 27 0.70 -8.89 19.37
C ALA A 27 -0.83 -8.79 19.47
N LEU A 28 -1.46 -7.91 18.68
CA LEU A 28 -2.93 -7.82 18.61
C LEU A 28 -3.57 -9.12 18.10
N MET A 29 -2.99 -9.74 17.08
CA MET A 29 -3.47 -11.04 16.59
C MET A 29 -3.40 -12.12 17.66
N THR A 30 -2.32 -12.14 18.44
CA THR A 30 -2.15 -13.08 19.56
C THR A 30 -3.19 -12.83 20.64
N GLU A 31 -3.41 -11.55 21.01
CA GLU A 31 -4.40 -11.13 22.00
C GLU A 31 -5.82 -11.58 21.63
N PHE A 32 -6.20 -11.48 20.34
CA PHE A 32 -7.52 -11.86 19.85
C PHE A 32 -7.60 -13.26 19.23
N GLY A 33 -6.55 -14.08 19.35
CA GLY A 33 -6.54 -15.46 18.84
C GLY A 33 -6.67 -15.58 17.31
N VAL A 34 -6.17 -14.60 16.56
CA VAL A 34 -6.23 -14.56 15.09
C VAL A 34 -4.99 -15.25 14.50
N ALA A 35 -5.21 -16.37 13.80
CA ALA A 35 -4.15 -17.06 13.08
C ALA A 35 -3.74 -16.32 11.79
N GLU A 36 -2.56 -16.65 11.26
CA GLU A 36 -2.13 -16.24 9.92
C GLU A 36 -2.10 -17.42 8.94
N TYR A 37 -2.12 -17.11 7.65
CA TYR A 37 -1.77 -18.03 6.58
C TYR A 37 -0.83 -17.35 5.58
N LYS A 38 0.08 -18.13 4.98
CA LYS A 38 1.11 -17.60 4.08
C LYS A 38 0.54 -17.20 2.73
N GLN A 39 1.07 -16.11 2.17
CA GLN A 39 0.80 -15.70 0.81
C GLN A 39 1.22 -16.80 -0.16
N TYR A 40 0.31 -17.18 -1.06
CA TYR A 40 0.61 -18.15 -2.08
C TYR A 40 1.69 -17.60 -3.03
N THR A 41 2.81 -18.31 -3.08
CA THR A 41 3.99 -18.01 -3.92
C THR A 41 4.46 -19.26 -4.69
N GLY A 42 3.58 -20.27 -4.80
CA GLY A 42 3.83 -21.48 -5.57
C GLY A 42 3.67 -21.19 -7.07
N GLY A 43 4.70 -21.46 -7.86
CA GLY A 43 4.69 -21.19 -9.31
C GLY A 43 5.47 -19.92 -9.68
N ASP A 44 5.36 -19.55 -10.96
CA ASP A 44 6.03 -18.40 -11.53
C ASP A 44 5.20 -17.11 -11.35
N ALA A 45 5.89 -16.01 -11.09
CA ALA A 45 5.35 -14.67 -11.23
C ALA A 45 5.49 -14.20 -12.69
N MET A 46 4.72 -13.18 -13.06
CA MET A 46 4.78 -12.58 -14.40
C MET A 46 5.23 -11.13 -14.38
N MET A 47 5.99 -10.74 -15.39
CA MET A 47 6.36 -9.36 -15.65
C MET A 47 5.98 -9.02 -17.08
N ILE A 48 5.18 -7.98 -17.26
CA ILE A 48 4.69 -7.53 -18.56
C ILE A 48 5.28 -6.15 -18.83
N VAL A 49 6.22 -6.10 -19.77
CA VAL A 49 6.92 -4.86 -20.16
C VAL A 49 7.01 -4.82 -21.68
N ASP A 50 6.61 -3.70 -22.28
CA ASP A 50 6.55 -3.53 -23.74
C ASP A 50 5.71 -4.61 -24.45
N GLY A 51 4.58 -5.00 -23.84
CA GLY A 51 3.70 -6.04 -24.37
C GLY A 51 4.30 -7.46 -24.38
N THR A 52 5.49 -7.65 -23.79
CA THR A 52 6.13 -8.96 -23.66
C THR A 52 5.94 -9.49 -22.26
N THR A 53 5.44 -10.71 -22.14
CA THR A 53 5.28 -11.42 -20.87
C THR A 53 6.52 -12.25 -20.55
N HIS A 54 7.04 -12.07 -19.35
CA HIS A 54 8.19 -12.80 -18.82
C HIS A 54 7.77 -13.52 -17.54
N ARG A 55 7.79 -14.86 -17.58
CA ARG A 55 7.59 -15.70 -16.38
C ARG A 55 8.91 -15.81 -15.62
N TYR A 56 8.85 -15.76 -14.29
CA TYR A 56 10.04 -15.88 -13.47
C TYR A 56 9.74 -16.45 -12.09
N ARG A 57 10.74 -17.14 -11.55
CA ARG A 57 10.78 -17.58 -10.16
C ARG A 57 11.91 -16.87 -9.44
N GLY A 58 11.65 -16.39 -8.22
CA GLY A 58 12.61 -15.58 -7.48
C GLY A 58 12.47 -14.09 -7.81
N THR A 59 13.58 -13.39 -8.00
CA THR A 59 13.59 -11.91 -7.95
C THR A 59 13.30 -11.22 -9.29
N ILE A 60 13.84 -11.70 -10.43
CA ILE A 60 13.75 -11.02 -11.73
C ILE A 60 13.75 -12.05 -12.88
N PRO A 61 13.04 -11.82 -14.01
CA PRO A 61 13.13 -12.67 -15.19
C PRO A 61 14.48 -12.60 -15.90
N TRP A 62 15.13 -13.75 -16.06
CA TRP A 62 16.38 -13.91 -16.83
C TRP A 62 16.21 -13.64 -18.32
N SER A 63 14.98 -13.66 -18.82
CA SER A 63 14.63 -13.34 -20.21
C SER A 63 14.70 -11.84 -20.55
N MET A 64 14.91 -10.97 -19.56
CA MET A 64 15.14 -9.54 -19.81
C MET A 64 16.56 -9.30 -20.33
N SER A 65 16.77 -8.17 -21.02
CA SER A 65 18.11 -7.83 -21.50
C SER A 65 19.09 -7.66 -20.33
N PRO A 66 20.35 -8.15 -20.43
CA PRO A 66 21.34 -8.00 -19.37
C PRO A 66 21.56 -6.55 -18.95
N TRP A 67 21.46 -5.62 -19.91
CA TRP A 67 21.52 -4.18 -19.66
C TRP A 67 20.40 -3.70 -18.72
N ALA A 68 19.16 -4.17 -18.93
CA ALA A 68 18.04 -3.83 -18.06
C ALA A 68 18.20 -4.43 -16.67
N ILE A 69 18.63 -5.69 -16.57
CA ILE A 69 18.88 -6.36 -15.29
C ILE A 69 19.97 -5.62 -14.49
N ALA A 70 21.07 -5.25 -15.14
CA ALA A 70 22.15 -4.50 -14.49
C ALA A 70 21.68 -3.12 -14.00
N ASN A 71 20.90 -2.38 -14.80
CA ASN A 71 20.35 -1.08 -14.40
C ASN A 71 19.35 -1.21 -13.23
N LEU A 72 18.50 -2.24 -13.26
CA LEU A 72 17.54 -2.53 -12.19
C LEU A 72 18.26 -2.84 -10.87
N GLY A 73 19.24 -3.74 -10.92
CA GLY A 73 20.05 -4.11 -9.75
C GLY A 73 20.87 -2.94 -9.20
N ALA A 74 21.52 -2.15 -10.07
CA ALA A 74 22.28 -0.98 -9.66
C ALA A 74 21.40 0.09 -9.02
N GLY A 75 20.24 0.39 -9.61
CA GLY A 75 19.28 1.35 -9.06
C GLY A 75 18.74 0.91 -7.69
N LEU A 76 18.33 -0.35 -7.57
CA LEU A 76 17.85 -0.90 -6.31
C LEU A 76 18.95 -0.89 -5.23
N LEU A 77 20.18 -1.26 -5.58
CA LEU A 77 21.31 -1.23 -4.66
C LEU A 77 21.62 0.20 -4.17
N GLU A 78 21.56 1.19 -5.05
CA GLU A 78 21.74 2.60 -4.67
C GLU A 78 20.68 3.02 -3.65
N VAL A 79 19.40 2.68 -3.87
CA VAL A 79 18.31 3.00 -2.92
C VAL A 79 18.50 2.27 -1.59
N ILE A 80 18.90 1.00 -1.60
CA ILE A 80 19.22 0.22 -0.38
C ILE A 80 20.30 0.95 0.43
N GLN A 81 21.38 1.41 -0.23
CA GLN A 81 22.45 2.14 0.44
C GLN A 81 21.97 3.49 0.98
N MET A 82 21.15 4.21 0.22
CA MET A 82 20.59 5.49 0.67
C MET A 82 19.70 5.32 1.91
N CYS A 83 18.84 4.30 1.96
CA CYS A 83 17.96 4.01 3.10
C CYS A 83 18.74 3.80 4.41
N LYS A 84 19.92 3.16 4.35
CA LYS A 84 20.78 2.93 5.53
C LYS A 84 21.29 4.22 6.19
N SER A 85 21.19 5.35 5.51
CA SER A 85 21.67 6.65 5.99
C SER A 85 20.57 7.58 6.50
N ILE A 86 19.32 7.10 6.58
CA ILE A 86 18.18 7.87 7.08
C ILE A 86 18.04 7.68 8.59
N PRO A 87 18.17 8.75 9.41
CA PRO A 87 17.74 8.72 10.81
C PRO A 87 16.21 8.65 10.86
N LEU A 88 15.65 7.55 11.38
CA LEU A 88 14.21 7.26 11.28
C LEU A 88 13.33 8.30 12.01
N GLU A 89 13.76 8.76 13.18
CA GLU A 89 13.00 9.74 13.98
C GLU A 89 13.17 11.18 13.49
N THR A 90 14.26 11.47 12.77
CA THR A 90 14.59 12.81 12.29
C THR A 90 15.11 12.78 10.86
N PRO A 91 14.33 12.30 9.87
CA PRO A 91 14.81 12.10 8.50
C PRO A 91 15.31 13.40 7.85
N TRP A 92 14.76 14.55 8.25
CA TRP A 92 15.22 15.88 7.83
C TRP A 92 16.65 16.22 8.28
N SER A 93 17.22 15.50 9.24
CA SER A 93 18.61 15.68 9.69
C SER A 93 19.62 14.80 8.94
N ALA A 94 19.19 13.95 7.99
CA ALA A 94 20.12 13.15 7.19
C ALA A 94 21.10 14.07 6.43
N LYS A 95 22.35 13.63 6.24
CA LYS A 95 23.43 14.43 5.61
C LYS A 95 23.03 15.04 4.26
N ARG A 96 22.19 14.35 3.50
CA ARG A 96 21.72 14.77 2.16
C ARG A 96 20.22 15.06 2.13
N ALA A 97 19.56 15.24 3.28
CA ALA A 97 18.11 15.45 3.38
C ALA A 97 17.60 16.53 2.43
N ALA A 98 18.18 17.74 2.50
CA ALA A 98 17.78 18.85 1.62
C ALA A 98 17.99 18.56 0.12
N GLN A 99 18.96 17.72 -0.26
CA GLN A 99 19.15 17.33 -1.65
C GLN A 99 18.08 16.32 -2.09
N TRP A 100 17.82 15.32 -1.26
CA TRP A 100 16.84 14.28 -1.56
C TRP A 100 15.41 14.84 -1.54
N ASP A 101 15.10 15.79 -0.65
CA ASP A 101 13.75 16.35 -0.56
C ASP A 101 13.44 17.34 -1.68
N ARG A 102 14.47 17.88 -2.36
CA ARG A 102 14.31 18.76 -3.53
C ARG A 102 14.02 18.03 -4.84
N VAL A 103 14.24 16.71 -4.89
CA VAL A 103 14.08 15.94 -6.11
C VAL A 103 12.99 14.89 -5.94
N SER A 104 12.21 14.69 -6.99
CA SER A 104 11.26 13.59 -7.02
C SER A 104 11.96 12.27 -7.34
N VAL A 105 11.32 11.15 -6.99
CA VAL A 105 11.75 9.81 -7.40
C VAL A 105 11.86 9.74 -8.93
N GLY A 106 10.92 10.35 -9.66
CA GLY A 106 10.91 10.41 -11.12
C GLY A 106 12.12 11.16 -11.69
N HIS A 107 12.52 12.27 -11.08
CA HIS A 107 13.72 13.00 -11.47
C HIS A 107 14.99 12.16 -11.26
N TRP A 108 15.10 11.50 -10.11
CA TRP A 108 16.22 10.60 -9.82
C TRP A 108 16.28 9.44 -10.83
N LEU A 109 15.15 8.78 -11.09
CA LEU A 109 15.02 7.69 -12.05
C LEU A 109 15.41 8.10 -13.47
N GLY A 110 14.92 9.25 -13.95
CA GLY A 110 15.24 9.77 -15.28
C GLY A 110 16.73 10.10 -15.45
N THR A 111 17.39 10.54 -14.37
CA THR A 111 18.80 10.92 -14.39
C THR A 111 19.73 9.71 -14.27
N ARG A 112 19.41 8.79 -13.35
CA ARG A 112 20.28 7.66 -12.96
C ARG A 112 20.08 6.41 -13.79
N ILE A 113 18.84 6.08 -14.13
CA ILE A 113 18.50 4.81 -14.78
C ILE A 113 18.44 5.01 -16.28
N LYS A 114 19.35 4.36 -17.02
CA LYS A 114 19.49 4.54 -18.47
C LYS A 114 18.61 3.58 -19.27
N SER A 115 18.38 2.38 -18.76
CA SER A 115 17.43 1.44 -19.36
C SER A 115 15.98 1.87 -19.09
N ARG A 116 15.18 2.08 -20.16
CA ARG A 116 13.75 2.40 -20.04
C ARG A 116 12.98 1.32 -19.27
N LYS A 117 13.18 0.04 -19.62
CA LYS A 117 12.54 -1.09 -18.94
C LYS A 117 12.86 -1.12 -17.45
N ALA A 118 14.14 -0.91 -17.09
CA ALA A 118 14.53 -0.85 -15.68
C ALA A 118 13.91 0.33 -14.95
N ARG A 119 13.77 1.48 -15.64
CA ARG A 119 13.15 2.68 -15.07
C ARG A 119 11.67 2.45 -14.78
N GLU A 120 10.92 1.88 -15.71
CA GLU A 120 9.49 1.55 -15.53
C GLU A 120 9.27 0.58 -14.37
N MET A 121 10.13 -0.45 -14.26
CA MET A 121 10.07 -1.40 -13.15
C MET A 121 10.42 -0.78 -11.80
N LEU A 122 11.48 0.04 -11.74
CA LEU A 122 11.84 0.76 -10.52
C LEU A 122 10.80 1.81 -10.16
N GLU A 123 10.18 2.47 -11.13
CA GLU A 123 9.09 3.41 -10.87
C GLU A 123 7.91 2.71 -10.19
N MET A 124 7.46 1.58 -10.72
CA MET A 124 6.42 0.77 -10.08
C MET A 124 6.84 0.31 -8.68
N ALA A 125 8.04 -0.26 -8.51
CA ALA A 125 8.49 -0.76 -7.21
C ALA A 125 8.68 0.35 -6.16
N LEU A 126 9.19 1.52 -6.56
CA LEU A 126 9.59 2.58 -5.64
C LEU A 126 8.49 3.61 -5.39
N ALA A 127 7.76 4.03 -6.41
CA ALA A 127 6.68 5.02 -6.29
C ALA A 127 5.29 4.35 -6.15
N GLY A 128 5.08 3.19 -6.76
CA GLY A 128 3.82 2.42 -6.68
C GLY A 128 3.46 2.03 -5.24
N THR A 129 4.46 1.70 -4.41
CA THR A 129 4.28 1.49 -2.95
C THR A 129 3.53 2.63 -2.24
N TYR A 130 3.55 3.83 -2.82
CA TYR A 130 2.90 5.04 -2.30
C TYR A 130 1.72 5.50 -3.15
N THR A 131 1.34 4.69 -4.13
CA THR A 131 0.17 4.86 -4.99
C THR A 131 0.16 6.21 -5.69
N SER A 132 1.34 6.70 -6.05
CA SER A 132 1.58 8.05 -6.57
C SER A 132 2.45 7.98 -7.83
N ALA A 133 2.45 9.02 -8.66
CA ALA A 133 3.43 9.09 -9.74
C ALA A 133 4.84 9.27 -9.15
N ALA A 134 5.88 8.75 -9.82
CA ALA A 134 7.25 8.98 -9.35
C ALA A 134 7.61 10.47 -9.35
N SER A 135 7.03 11.27 -10.24
CA SER A 135 7.21 12.72 -10.30
C SER A 135 6.59 13.48 -9.11
N GLU A 136 5.63 12.87 -8.41
CA GLU A 136 4.90 13.48 -7.28
C GLU A 136 5.50 13.11 -5.92
N THR A 137 6.45 12.18 -5.89
CA THR A 137 6.98 11.60 -4.66
C THR A 137 8.37 12.16 -4.35
N SER A 138 8.55 12.81 -3.20
CA SER A 138 9.88 13.25 -2.73
C SER A 138 10.81 12.04 -2.53
N MET A 139 12.06 12.16 -2.97
CA MET A 139 13.05 11.09 -2.76
C MET A 139 13.35 10.91 -1.26
N LEU A 140 13.44 11.99 -0.48
CA LEU A 140 13.67 11.88 0.97
C LEU A 140 12.52 11.12 1.65
N TRP A 141 11.29 11.46 1.27
CA TRP A 141 10.11 10.81 1.84
C TRP A 141 10.07 9.32 1.50
N MET A 142 10.31 8.95 0.24
CA MET A 142 10.38 7.56 -0.21
C MET A 142 11.46 6.77 0.57
N LEU A 143 12.65 7.35 0.74
CA LEU A 143 13.74 6.72 1.51
C LEU A 143 13.37 6.53 2.98
N THR A 144 12.72 7.52 3.59
CA THR A 144 12.27 7.46 4.98
C THR A 144 11.25 6.34 5.19
N GLN A 145 10.26 6.26 4.31
CA GLN A 145 9.23 5.24 4.36
C GLN A 145 9.80 3.84 4.13
N MET A 146 10.69 3.66 3.15
CA MET A 146 11.33 2.36 2.92
C MET A 146 12.27 1.96 4.06
N ALA A 147 13.07 2.90 4.58
CA ALA A 147 13.97 2.63 5.70
C ALA A 147 13.20 2.22 6.96
N SER A 148 12.12 2.93 7.29
CA SER A 148 11.25 2.59 8.44
C SER A 148 10.50 1.27 8.23
N GLY A 149 10.19 0.91 6.98
CA GLY A 149 9.56 -0.36 6.63
C GLY A 149 10.49 -1.58 6.62
N GLY A 150 11.76 -1.47 7.02
CA GLY A 150 12.71 -2.60 6.98
C GLY A 150 13.59 -2.67 5.72
N GLY A 151 13.51 -1.65 4.86
CA GLY A 151 14.32 -1.48 3.65
C GLY A 151 13.59 -1.86 2.35
N PRO A 152 14.11 -1.42 1.19
CA PRO A 152 13.41 -1.56 -0.09
C PRO A 152 13.04 -3.00 -0.44
N VAL A 153 13.94 -3.96 -0.20
CA VAL A 153 13.72 -5.38 -0.54
C VAL A 153 12.57 -5.95 0.28
N PHE A 154 12.56 -5.69 1.60
CA PHE A 154 11.49 -6.16 2.47
C PHE A 154 10.13 -5.58 2.05
N VAL A 155 10.09 -4.27 1.80
CA VAL A 155 8.86 -3.55 1.44
C VAL A 155 8.22 -4.10 0.17
N ILE A 156 9.00 -4.47 -0.85
CA ILE A 156 8.47 -4.92 -2.15
C ILE A 156 8.34 -6.44 -2.30
N SER A 157 8.62 -7.22 -1.25
CA SER A 157 8.63 -8.68 -1.31
C SER A 157 7.40 -9.31 -0.64
N ALA A 158 6.95 -10.42 -1.23
CA ALA A 158 5.99 -11.32 -0.60
C ALA A 158 6.69 -12.19 0.46
N LYS A 159 7.35 -13.27 0.03
CA LYS A 159 8.03 -14.19 0.93
C LYS A 159 9.09 -13.48 1.79
N ASP A 160 9.02 -13.69 3.11
CA ASP A 160 9.90 -13.09 4.12
C ASP A 160 9.90 -11.54 4.09
N GLY A 161 8.88 -10.94 3.45
CA GLY A 161 8.74 -9.50 3.22
C GLY A 161 7.45 -8.93 3.80
N SER A 162 7.08 -7.72 3.35
CA SER A 162 5.90 -7.03 3.88
C SER A 162 4.56 -7.67 3.47
N GLN A 163 4.56 -8.52 2.43
CA GLN A 163 3.37 -9.24 1.96
C GLN A 163 3.44 -10.76 2.22
N ASP A 164 4.12 -11.19 3.30
CA ASP A 164 4.41 -12.60 3.57
C ASP A 164 3.17 -13.41 3.97
N ALA A 165 2.27 -12.82 4.74
CA ALA A 165 1.11 -13.52 5.28
C ALA A 165 -0.13 -12.62 5.34
N ARG A 166 -1.27 -13.25 5.63
CA ARG A 166 -2.56 -12.60 5.81
C ARG A 166 -3.26 -13.19 7.05
N PRO A 167 -4.06 -12.40 7.80
CA PRO A 167 -4.85 -12.94 8.90
C PRO A 167 -6.00 -13.82 8.39
N VAL A 168 -6.23 -14.96 9.04
CA VAL A 168 -7.43 -15.79 8.81
C VAL A 168 -8.67 -14.98 9.22
N GLY A 169 -9.70 -14.95 8.36
CA GLY A 169 -10.86 -14.07 8.52
C GLY A 169 -10.62 -12.60 8.11
N GLY A 170 -9.44 -12.29 7.56
CA GLY A 170 -9.06 -10.96 7.08
C GLY A 170 -8.77 -9.96 8.19
N MET A 171 -8.48 -8.71 7.84
CA MET A 171 -8.18 -7.67 8.85
C MET A 171 -9.34 -7.44 9.83
N GLY A 172 -10.57 -7.78 9.42
CA GLY A 172 -11.77 -7.75 10.23
C GLY A 172 -11.73 -8.67 11.44
N ALA A 173 -10.99 -9.78 11.37
CA ALA A 173 -10.78 -10.65 12.52
C ALA A 173 -10.00 -9.93 13.64
N ILE A 174 -9.20 -8.91 13.31
CA ILE A 174 -8.39 -8.16 14.28
C ILE A 174 -9.17 -6.98 14.85
N TYR A 175 -9.75 -6.11 14.01
CA TYR A 175 -10.36 -4.86 14.52
C TYR A 175 -11.78 -5.02 15.08
N ARG A 176 -12.54 -6.06 14.69
CA ARG A 176 -13.92 -6.25 15.18
C ARG A 176 -13.98 -6.64 16.66
N PRO A 177 -13.10 -7.53 17.19
CA PRO A 177 -13.00 -7.77 18.62
C PRO A 177 -12.69 -6.49 19.42
N ILE A 178 -11.72 -5.70 18.97
CA ILE A 178 -11.38 -4.39 19.57
C ILE A 178 -12.62 -3.48 19.60
N ALA A 179 -13.35 -3.39 18.48
CA ALA A 179 -14.57 -2.59 18.42
C ALA A 179 -15.66 -3.10 19.37
N THR A 180 -15.73 -4.42 19.59
CA THR A 180 -16.70 -5.05 20.50
C THR A 180 -16.39 -4.67 21.94
N GLU A 181 -15.14 -4.71 22.37
CA GLU A 181 -14.72 -4.28 23.71
C GLU A 181 -14.98 -2.78 23.96
N LEU A 182 -14.90 -1.97 22.90
CA LEU A 182 -15.12 -0.52 22.95
C LEU A 182 -16.57 -0.11 22.63
N THR A 183 -17.51 -1.04 22.51
CA THR A 183 -18.85 -0.78 21.95
C THR A 183 -19.54 0.42 22.62
N GLU A 184 -19.52 0.51 23.95
CA GLU A 184 -20.17 1.59 24.70
C GLU A 184 -19.52 2.96 24.48
N ALA A 185 -18.22 2.99 24.15
CA ALA A 185 -17.45 4.21 23.90
C ALA A 185 -17.33 4.54 22.40
N LEU A 186 -17.83 3.68 21.51
CA LEU A 186 -17.68 3.82 20.07
C LEU A 186 -18.87 4.56 19.45
N HIS A 187 -18.65 5.82 19.08
CA HIS A 187 -19.65 6.65 18.42
C HIS A 187 -19.41 6.73 16.91
N LEU A 188 -20.14 5.91 16.15
CA LEU A 188 -20.07 5.89 14.68
C LEU A 188 -20.90 7.04 14.06
N SER A 189 -20.60 7.37 12.81
CA SER A 189 -21.27 8.46 12.06
C SER A 189 -21.22 9.83 12.75
N GLN A 190 -20.16 10.06 13.54
CA GLN A 190 -19.87 11.33 14.21
C GLN A 190 -18.59 11.95 13.63
N PRO A 191 -18.63 12.52 12.42
CA PRO A 191 -17.47 13.23 11.87
C PRO A 191 -17.13 14.44 12.76
N VAL A 192 -15.93 14.45 13.33
CA VAL A 192 -15.47 15.58 14.15
C VAL A 192 -15.33 16.82 13.29
N ARG A 193 -15.97 17.91 13.71
CA ARG A 193 -15.96 19.22 13.03
C ARG A 193 -15.02 20.20 13.69
N SER A 194 -14.93 20.19 15.02
CA SER A 194 -14.01 21.07 15.74
C SER A 194 -13.43 20.47 17.03
N ILE A 195 -12.23 20.94 17.37
CA ILE A 195 -11.53 20.63 18.61
C ILE A 195 -11.11 21.96 19.24
N VAL A 196 -11.64 22.25 20.42
CA VAL A 196 -11.34 23.46 21.19
C VAL A 196 -10.59 23.08 22.45
N GLN A 197 -9.39 23.62 22.65
CA GLN A 197 -8.53 23.39 23.79
C GLN A 197 -8.45 24.65 24.66
N ASP A 198 -8.52 24.44 25.97
CA ASP A 198 -8.32 25.46 27.00
C ASP A 198 -7.32 24.95 28.06
N ALA A 199 -7.19 25.67 29.18
CA ALA A 199 -6.26 25.32 30.25
C ALA A 199 -6.56 23.97 30.92
N ASP A 200 -7.84 23.54 30.92
CA ASP A 200 -8.32 22.40 31.69
C ASP A 200 -8.56 21.15 30.83
N GLY A 201 -8.52 21.27 29.49
CA GLY A 201 -8.75 20.12 28.59
C GLY A 201 -9.15 20.48 27.17
N VAL A 202 -9.89 19.57 26.54
CA VAL A 202 -10.33 19.64 25.14
C VAL A 202 -11.81 19.30 25.01
N THR A 203 -12.52 20.12 24.23
CA THR A 203 -13.90 19.94 23.82
C THR A 203 -13.93 19.56 22.34
N VAL A 204 -14.39 18.35 22.04
CA VAL A 204 -14.51 17.81 20.68
C VAL A 204 -15.97 17.89 20.26
N ARG A 205 -16.24 18.49 19.11
CA ARG A 205 -17.59 18.62 18.55
C ARG A 205 -17.71 17.86 17.24
N ALA A 206 -18.74 17.04 17.14
CA ALA A 206 -19.24 16.42 15.92
C ALA A 206 -20.68 16.89 15.66
N ASP A 207 -21.34 16.35 14.63
CA ASP A 207 -22.67 16.81 14.20
C ASP A 207 -23.75 16.64 15.29
N HIS A 208 -23.73 15.53 16.04
CA HIS A 208 -24.73 15.22 17.05
C HIS A 208 -24.12 14.86 18.42
N LEU A 209 -22.84 15.15 18.62
CA LEU A 209 -22.10 14.79 19.82
C LEU A 209 -21.11 15.89 20.21
N THR A 210 -21.04 16.20 21.50
CA THR A 210 -19.97 17.01 22.09
C THR A 210 -19.37 16.24 23.26
N VAL A 211 -18.05 16.09 23.25
CA VAL A 211 -17.30 15.38 24.30
C VAL A 211 -16.30 16.32 24.93
N ARG A 212 -16.28 16.37 26.27
CA ARG A 212 -15.24 17.03 27.05
C ARG A 212 -14.27 15.98 27.59
N ALA A 213 -12.98 16.17 27.37
CA ALA A 213 -11.94 15.24 27.82
C ALA A 213 -10.69 16.00 28.30
N ARG A 214 -9.81 15.31 29.03
CA ARG A 214 -8.51 15.87 29.42
C ARG A 214 -7.55 15.97 28.24
N ARG A 215 -7.63 15.02 27.29
CA ARG A 215 -6.74 14.89 26.12
C ARG A 215 -7.55 14.33 24.94
N VAL A 216 -7.03 14.54 23.73
CA VAL A 216 -7.60 14.01 22.49
C VAL A 216 -6.47 13.41 21.64
N ILE A 217 -6.74 12.29 20.97
CA ILE A 217 -5.85 11.69 19.97
C ILE A 217 -6.57 11.82 18.62
N VAL A 218 -5.94 12.50 17.66
CA VAL A 218 -6.44 12.62 16.29
C VAL A 218 -5.79 11.52 15.45
N ALA A 219 -6.48 10.39 15.30
CA ALA A 219 -6.00 9.18 14.63
C ALA A 219 -6.52 9.03 13.18
N VAL A 220 -6.70 10.14 12.47
CA VAL A 220 -7.06 10.16 11.04
C VAL A 220 -5.85 10.55 10.19
N PRO A 221 -5.81 10.23 8.88
CA PRO A 221 -4.72 10.64 8.00
C PRO A 221 -4.52 12.16 8.00
N LEU A 222 -3.27 12.62 7.81
CA LEU A 222 -2.93 14.06 7.83
C LEU A 222 -3.74 14.89 6.82
N ALA A 223 -4.00 14.33 5.63
CA ALA A 223 -4.83 14.93 4.59
C ALA A 223 -6.29 15.16 5.03
N ILE A 224 -6.77 14.40 6.02
CA ILE A 224 -8.13 14.50 6.57
C ILE A 224 -8.14 15.36 7.84
N ALA A 225 -7.07 15.29 8.65
CA ALA A 225 -6.95 16.06 9.89
C ALA A 225 -7.10 17.58 9.66
N GLY A 226 -6.65 18.10 8.52
CA GLY A 226 -6.80 19.52 8.16
C GLY A 226 -8.25 19.98 7.92
N GLN A 227 -9.22 19.07 7.85
CA GLN A 227 -10.66 19.40 7.72
C GLN A 227 -11.33 19.71 9.07
N ILE A 228 -10.64 19.46 10.18
CA ILE A 228 -11.13 19.75 11.53
C ILE A 228 -10.76 21.20 11.88
N ALA A 229 -11.70 21.97 12.41
CA ALA A 229 -11.40 23.30 12.95
C ALA A 229 -10.71 23.17 14.33
N TYR A 230 -9.59 23.86 14.52
CA TYR A 230 -8.84 23.85 15.78
C TYR A 230 -8.84 25.23 16.43
N GLU A 231 -9.16 25.27 17.72
CA GLU A 231 -9.08 26.48 18.55
C GLU A 231 -8.30 26.17 19.84
N PRO A 232 -7.17 26.84 20.13
CA PRO A 232 -6.49 27.80 19.27
C PRO A 232 -6.02 27.14 17.96
N MET A 233 -5.75 27.98 16.95
CA MET A 233 -5.22 27.49 15.67
C MET A 233 -3.94 26.67 15.89
N LEU A 234 -3.79 25.61 15.09
CA LEU A 234 -2.55 24.83 15.08
C LEU A 234 -1.36 25.72 14.68
N SER A 235 -0.16 25.29 15.06
CA SER A 235 1.07 25.95 14.62
C SER A 235 1.15 26.02 13.09
N VAL A 236 1.89 27.01 12.57
CA VAL A 236 2.08 27.20 11.13
C VAL A 236 2.65 25.93 10.48
N ASP A 237 3.67 25.32 11.10
CA ASP A 237 4.30 24.10 10.59
C ASP A 237 3.30 22.94 10.50
N ARG A 238 2.44 22.77 11.51
CA ARG A 238 1.43 21.71 11.50
C ARG A 238 0.37 21.95 10.43
N SER A 239 -0.07 23.20 10.26
CA SER A 239 -1.04 23.58 9.25
C SER A 239 -0.51 23.36 7.83
N LEU A 240 0.77 23.70 7.58
CA LEU A 240 1.43 23.44 6.30
C LEU A 240 1.60 21.94 6.03
N LEU A 241 1.91 21.14 7.06
CA LEU A 241 2.02 19.69 6.94
C LEU A 241 0.69 19.05 6.51
N HIS A 242 -0.43 19.46 7.11
CA HIS A 242 -1.77 18.98 6.73
C HIS A 242 -2.10 19.25 5.26
N GLN A 243 -1.72 20.41 4.74
CA GLN A 243 -2.00 20.81 3.36
C GLN A 243 -1.08 20.14 2.32
N ARG A 244 0.08 19.63 2.74
CA ARG A 244 1.16 19.16 1.84
C ARG A 244 1.41 17.65 1.91
N MET A 245 0.56 16.89 2.59
CA MET A 245 0.65 15.44 2.71
C MET A 245 -0.59 14.75 2.13
N PRO A 246 -0.86 14.86 0.81
CA PRO A 246 -2.00 14.23 0.18
C PRO A 246 -1.87 12.69 0.21
N GLY A 247 -3.01 12.00 0.13
CA GLY A 247 -3.03 10.57 -0.13
C GLY A 247 -2.73 10.27 -1.61
N GLY A 248 -2.18 9.08 -1.89
CA GLY A 248 -2.08 8.58 -3.25
C GLY A 248 -3.43 8.06 -3.79
N ALA A 249 -3.42 7.58 -5.03
CA ALA A 249 -4.59 7.04 -5.71
C ALA A 249 -4.42 5.54 -5.95
N VAL A 250 -5.36 4.74 -5.45
CA VAL A 250 -5.33 3.28 -5.60
C VAL A 250 -6.73 2.73 -5.81
N MET A 251 -6.83 1.69 -6.63
CA MET A 251 -7.98 0.81 -6.69
C MET A 251 -7.53 -0.60 -6.36
N LYS A 252 -8.26 -1.24 -5.43
CA LYS A 252 -8.13 -2.66 -5.13
C LYS A 252 -9.40 -3.35 -5.60
N ILE A 253 -9.25 -4.27 -6.53
CA ILE A 253 -10.36 -4.96 -7.19
C ILE A 253 -10.17 -6.45 -6.98
N SER A 254 -11.16 -7.12 -6.40
CA SER A 254 -11.14 -8.57 -6.24
C SER A 254 -12.05 -9.21 -7.28
N VAL A 255 -11.48 -10.11 -8.08
CA VAL A 255 -12.23 -10.91 -9.07
C VAL A 255 -12.28 -12.33 -8.55
N VAL A 256 -13.50 -12.85 -8.37
CA VAL A 256 -13.76 -14.18 -7.82
C VAL A 256 -14.06 -15.14 -8.96
N TYR A 257 -13.45 -16.32 -8.91
CA TYR A 257 -13.55 -17.43 -9.85
C TYR A 257 -13.89 -18.70 -9.09
N ASP A 258 -14.47 -19.70 -9.77
CA ASP A 258 -14.79 -20.99 -9.14
C ASP A 258 -13.52 -21.70 -8.62
N GLU A 259 -12.41 -21.57 -9.34
CA GLU A 259 -11.10 -22.11 -8.96
C GLU A 259 -9.97 -21.12 -9.24
N PRO A 260 -8.83 -21.20 -8.50
CA PRO A 260 -7.65 -20.39 -8.78
C PRO A 260 -6.87 -20.98 -9.97
N PHE A 261 -7.46 -20.92 -11.16
CA PHE A 261 -6.97 -21.60 -12.38
C PHE A 261 -5.48 -21.31 -12.70
N TRP A 262 -5.00 -20.09 -12.40
CA TRP A 262 -3.60 -19.72 -12.57
C TRP A 262 -2.62 -20.62 -11.80
N ARG A 263 -3.04 -21.18 -10.66
CA ARG A 263 -2.22 -22.15 -9.90
C ARG A 263 -2.03 -23.44 -10.69
N GLY A 264 -3.06 -23.88 -11.42
CA GLY A 264 -3.01 -25.03 -12.33
C GLY A 264 -2.05 -24.82 -13.51
N ASP A 265 -1.94 -23.57 -13.97
CA ASP A 265 -1.00 -23.16 -15.03
C ASP A 265 0.44 -22.94 -14.53
N GLY A 266 0.71 -23.26 -13.27
CA GLY A 266 2.01 -23.11 -12.64
C GLY A 266 2.36 -21.66 -12.29
N LEU A 267 1.38 -20.77 -12.13
CA LEU A 267 1.57 -19.37 -11.78
C LEU A 267 1.17 -19.09 -10.33
N CYS A 268 1.86 -18.15 -9.69
CA CYS A 268 1.56 -17.75 -8.31
C CYS A 268 0.49 -16.66 -8.19
N GLY A 269 -0.08 -16.21 -9.32
CA GLY A 269 -1.02 -15.08 -9.39
C GLY A 269 -0.36 -13.70 -9.26
N GLN A 270 0.93 -13.62 -8.92
CA GLN A 270 1.66 -12.36 -8.89
C GLN A 270 2.03 -11.93 -10.31
N SER A 271 1.70 -10.68 -10.66
CA SER A 271 2.20 -10.08 -11.90
C SER A 271 2.47 -8.59 -11.78
N ALA A 272 3.46 -8.08 -12.52
CA ALA A 272 3.80 -6.66 -12.59
C ALA A 272 3.68 -6.15 -14.03
N ALA A 273 2.85 -5.13 -14.24
CA ALA A 273 2.57 -4.52 -15.54
C ALA A 273 2.48 -2.99 -15.42
N PRO A 274 3.64 -2.29 -15.32
CA PRO A 274 3.68 -0.86 -15.08
C PRO A 274 2.79 -0.06 -16.03
N GLY A 275 2.00 0.87 -15.50
CA GLY A 275 1.16 1.78 -16.28
C GLY A 275 -0.13 1.19 -16.85
N THR A 276 -0.36 -0.13 -16.71
CA THR A 276 -1.61 -0.77 -17.16
C THR A 276 -2.74 -0.61 -16.13
N PRO A 277 -4.02 -0.75 -16.53
CA PRO A 277 -5.16 -0.78 -15.61
C PRO A 277 -5.09 -1.90 -14.56
N ALA A 278 -4.34 -2.98 -14.82
CA ALA A 278 -4.03 -4.02 -13.84
C ALA A 278 -2.54 -3.97 -13.49
N THR A 279 -2.13 -2.90 -12.81
CA THR A 279 -0.71 -2.60 -12.55
C THR A 279 0.00 -3.75 -11.84
N LEU A 280 -0.65 -4.33 -10.84
CA LEU A 280 -0.19 -5.51 -10.11
C LEU A 280 -1.36 -6.50 -9.96
N THR A 281 -1.07 -7.80 -10.06
CA THR A 281 -2.00 -8.82 -9.56
C THR A 281 -1.35 -9.61 -8.42
N ILE A 282 -2.18 -10.12 -7.52
CA ILE A 282 -1.76 -10.99 -6.41
C ILE A 282 -2.85 -12.03 -6.20
N ASP A 283 -2.45 -13.29 -6.00
CA ASP A 283 -3.36 -14.32 -5.50
C ASP A 283 -3.89 -13.89 -4.12
N ALA A 284 -5.19 -13.71 -4.03
CA ALA A 284 -5.87 -13.27 -2.82
C ALA A 284 -6.86 -14.31 -2.29
N CYS A 285 -6.68 -15.58 -2.65
CA CYS A 285 -7.48 -16.66 -2.07
C CYS A 285 -7.34 -16.64 -0.55
N THR A 286 -8.38 -17.16 0.11
CA THR A 286 -8.37 -17.42 1.55
C THR A 286 -7.42 -18.58 1.88
N ASP A 287 -7.32 -18.92 3.15
CA ASP A 287 -6.57 -20.07 3.66
C ASP A 287 -7.06 -21.42 3.09
N THR A 288 -8.29 -21.49 2.61
CA THR A 288 -8.86 -22.66 1.94
C THR A 288 -8.43 -22.81 0.47
N GLY A 289 -7.90 -21.74 -0.15
CA GLY A 289 -7.49 -21.73 -1.55
C GLY A 289 -8.63 -21.78 -2.59
N THR A 290 -9.88 -21.93 -2.15
CA THR A 290 -11.09 -21.89 -2.98
C THR A 290 -12.19 -21.09 -2.27
N PRO A 291 -12.98 -20.25 -2.97
CA PRO A 291 -12.90 -19.96 -4.41
C PRO A 291 -11.60 -19.27 -4.82
N GLY A 292 -11.32 -19.24 -6.13
CA GLY A 292 -10.18 -18.49 -6.66
C GLY A 292 -10.44 -16.99 -6.52
N ILE A 293 -9.52 -16.23 -5.91
CA ILE A 293 -9.65 -14.78 -5.80
C ILE A 293 -8.40 -14.11 -6.35
N MET A 294 -8.55 -13.34 -7.42
CA MET A 294 -7.49 -12.51 -7.98
C MET A 294 -7.64 -11.09 -7.47
N CYS A 295 -6.65 -10.58 -6.74
CA CYS A 295 -6.57 -9.17 -6.37
C CYS A 295 -5.82 -8.40 -7.46
N VAL A 296 -6.49 -7.47 -8.09
CA VAL A 296 -5.91 -6.48 -9.01
C VAL A 296 -5.70 -5.18 -8.25
N ILE A 297 -4.48 -4.67 -8.27
CA ILE A 297 -4.13 -3.36 -7.74
C ILE A 297 -3.77 -2.45 -8.90
N THR A 298 -4.47 -1.33 -8.98
CA THR A 298 -4.15 -0.22 -9.88
C THR A 298 -3.70 0.96 -9.03
N GLU A 299 -2.59 1.59 -9.39
CA GLU A 299 -1.94 2.59 -8.54
C GLU A 299 -1.58 3.88 -9.31
N GLY A 300 -1.52 4.99 -8.59
CA GLY A 300 -1.06 6.28 -9.11
C GLY A 300 -1.85 6.80 -10.31
N PRO A 301 -1.19 7.28 -11.37
CA PRO A 301 -1.85 7.79 -12.58
C PRO A 301 -2.84 6.80 -13.22
N ALA A 302 -2.51 5.50 -13.24
CA ALA A 302 -3.38 4.48 -13.80
C ALA A 302 -4.69 4.37 -13.00
N ALA A 303 -4.62 4.42 -11.67
CA ALA A 303 -5.80 4.42 -10.80
C ALA A 303 -6.67 5.65 -11.02
N ARG A 304 -6.05 6.83 -11.19
CA ARG A 304 -6.78 8.08 -11.49
C ARG A 304 -7.49 8.03 -12.84
N ALA A 305 -6.86 7.44 -13.86
CA ALA A 305 -7.48 7.24 -15.17
C ALA A 305 -8.66 6.26 -15.07
N LEU A 306 -8.45 5.13 -14.39
CA LEU A 306 -9.47 4.12 -14.12
C LEU A 306 -10.68 4.69 -13.34
N GLY A 307 -10.42 5.63 -12.42
CA GLY A 307 -11.43 6.34 -11.63
C GLY A 307 -12.37 7.24 -12.39
N ARG A 308 -12.00 7.65 -13.62
CA ARG A 308 -12.87 8.48 -14.47
C ARG A 308 -13.87 7.67 -15.27
N LEU A 309 -13.69 6.35 -15.34
CA LEU A 309 -14.61 5.46 -16.02
C LEU A 309 -15.79 5.11 -15.10
N ASP A 310 -16.95 4.88 -15.72
CA ASP A 310 -18.06 4.23 -15.05
C ASP A 310 -17.71 2.78 -14.67
N GLU A 311 -18.56 2.19 -13.82
CA GLU A 311 -18.34 0.85 -13.27
C GLU A 311 -18.25 -0.24 -14.36
N SER A 312 -19.09 -0.17 -15.40
CA SER A 312 -19.14 -1.16 -16.47
C SER A 312 -17.88 -1.11 -17.32
N ALA A 313 -17.48 0.08 -17.76
CA ALA A 313 -16.27 0.29 -18.55
C ALA A 313 -15.01 -0.08 -17.75
N ARG A 314 -14.98 0.27 -16.47
CA ARG A 314 -13.90 -0.11 -15.54
C ARG A 314 -13.79 -1.63 -15.41
N ARG A 315 -14.90 -2.31 -15.16
CA ARG A 315 -14.95 -3.77 -15.07
C ARG A 315 -14.47 -4.41 -16.37
N ALA A 316 -15.00 -3.98 -17.51
CA ALA A 316 -14.61 -4.54 -18.80
C ALA A 316 -13.12 -4.36 -19.09
N MET A 317 -12.53 -3.24 -18.71
CA MET A 317 -11.10 -2.99 -18.92
C MET A 317 -10.21 -3.86 -18.03
N VAL A 318 -10.55 -4.00 -16.74
CA VAL A 318 -9.81 -4.86 -15.81
C VAL A 318 -9.91 -6.34 -16.20
N ILE A 319 -11.10 -6.80 -16.61
CA ILE A 319 -11.28 -8.18 -17.08
C ILE A 319 -10.47 -8.44 -18.34
N ARG A 320 -10.41 -7.49 -19.29
CA ARG A 320 -9.60 -7.64 -20.51
C ARG A 320 -8.11 -7.79 -20.18
N GLU A 321 -7.59 -6.97 -19.27
CA GLU A 321 -6.21 -7.09 -18.79
C GLU A 321 -5.90 -8.43 -18.12
N LEU A 322 -6.89 -9.04 -17.44
CA LEU A 322 -6.72 -10.37 -16.85
C LEU A 322 -6.73 -11.46 -17.91
N VAL A 323 -7.64 -11.40 -18.89
CA VAL A 323 -7.73 -12.36 -20.01
C VAL A 323 -6.48 -12.33 -20.89
N ASP A 324 -5.92 -11.15 -21.14
CA ASP A 324 -4.70 -11.03 -21.93
C ASP A 324 -3.45 -11.57 -21.17
N ARG A 325 -3.58 -11.75 -19.85
CA ARG A 325 -2.47 -12.05 -18.94
C ARG A 325 -2.43 -13.51 -18.47
N PHE A 326 -3.60 -14.11 -18.21
CA PHE A 326 -3.77 -15.48 -17.73
C PHE A 326 -4.62 -16.25 -18.74
#